data_AF-A0A955QGZ1-F1
#
_entry.id   AF-A0A955QGZ1-F1
#
_cell.length_a   1.000
_cell.length_b   1.000
_cell.length_c   1.000
_cell.angle_alpha   90.00
_cell.angle_beta   90.00
_cell.angle_gamma   90.00
#
_symmetry.space_group_name_H-M   'P 1'
#
loop_
_entity.id
_entity.type
_entity.pdbx_description
1 polymer ?
#
loop_
_entity_poly.entity_id
_entity_poly.type
_entity_poly.pdbx_seq_one_letter_code
_entity_poly.pdbx_strand_id
1 'polypeptide(L)'
;MNPHFEYFVKGCKMLGRTVLDRCNLTVFYVKGKDHLPEFLADQGVEIIASLPCYQEDNVDTQRGKGVFGRSIAALQHLNALGYGKPGSGLVLNLVYNPLGPKLP
;
A
#
# COMPACT_ATOMS: atom_id res chain seq x y z
N MET A 1 -0.82 14.74 -2.13
CA MET A 1 -0.87 13.72 -3.20
C MET A 1 -1.02 14.39 -4.55
N ASN A 2 -0.52 13.76 -5.63
CA ASN A 2 -0.60 14.31 -6.98
C ASN A 2 -2.04 14.17 -7.54
N PRO A 3 -2.71 15.24 -7.99
CA PRO A 3 -4.06 15.16 -8.56
C PRO A 3 -4.15 14.36 -9.87
N HIS A 4 -3.03 14.20 -10.57
CA HIS A 4 -2.96 13.45 -11.85
C HIS A 4 -2.49 12.01 -11.68
N PHE A 5 -2.46 11.48 -10.45
CA PHE A 5 -1.98 10.12 -10.16
C PHE A 5 -2.69 9.06 -10.99
N GLU A 6 -4.02 9.03 -10.96
CA GLU A 6 -4.80 7.99 -11.65
C GLU A 6 -4.68 8.10 -13.18
N TYR A 7 -4.63 9.33 -13.71
CA TYR A 7 -4.35 9.59 -15.12
C TYR A 7 -3.00 9.01 -15.55
N PHE A 8 -1.96 9.26 -14.75
CA PHE A 8 -0.61 8.78 -15.01
C PHE A 8 -0.53 7.25 -14.97
N VAL A 9 -1.13 6.61 -13.95
CA VAL A 9 -1.21 5.15 -13.84
C VAL A 9 -1.89 4.55 -15.07
N LYS A 10 -3.08 5.04 -15.45
CA LYS A 10 -3.82 4.55 -16.63
C LYS A 10 -2.97 4.69 -17.90
N GLY A 11 -2.32 5.83 -18.10
CA GLY A 11 -1.44 6.05 -19.25
C GLY A 11 -0.28 5.05 -19.32
N CYS A 12 0.38 4.78 -18.21
CA CYS A 12 1.43 3.77 -18.14
C CYS A 12 0.91 2.36 -18.45
N LYS A 13 -0.26 1.98 -17.91
CA LYS A 13 -0.88 0.68 -18.16
C LYS A 13 -1.30 0.52 -19.63
N MET A 14 -1.84 1.56 -20.27
CA MET A 14 -2.16 1.55 -21.70
C MET A 14 -0.93 1.32 -22.59
N LEU A 15 0.24 1.76 -22.14
CA LEU A 15 1.52 1.53 -22.82
C LEU A 15 2.13 0.14 -22.51
N GLY A 16 1.40 -0.75 -21.83
CA GLY A 16 1.87 -2.08 -21.44
C GLY A 16 2.99 -2.06 -20.40
N ARG A 17 3.12 -0.98 -19.61
CA ARG A 17 4.16 -0.87 -18.58
C ARG A 17 3.69 -1.42 -17.25
N THR A 18 4.62 -2.05 -16.53
CA THR A 18 4.43 -2.38 -15.11
C THR A 18 4.46 -1.08 -14.30
N VAL A 19 3.49 -0.93 -13.40
CA VAL A 19 3.40 0.21 -12.49
C VAL A 19 3.54 -0.31 -11.07
N LEU A 20 4.45 0.32 -10.32
CA LEU A 20 4.74 0.02 -8.92
C LEU A 20 4.30 1.23 -8.11
N ASP A 21 3.33 1.06 -7.20
CA ASP A 21 2.93 2.10 -6.26
C ASP A 21 3.54 1.85 -4.88
N ARG A 22 4.39 2.78 -4.43
CA ARG A 22 4.97 2.73 -3.09
C ARG A 22 4.14 3.59 -2.14
N CYS A 23 3.43 2.94 -1.22
CA CYS A 23 2.53 3.64 -0.31
C CYS A 23 2.76 3.26 1.16
N ASN A 24 2.07 3.97 2.05
CA ASN A 24 2.16 3.79 3.50
C ASN A 24 0.90 3.14 4.11
N LEU A 25 0.02 2.57 3.28
CA LEU A 25 -1.29 1.98 3.61
C LEU A 25 -2.33 2.94 4.19
N THR A 26 -1.92 3.85 5.07
CA THR A 26 -2.81 4.84 5.72
C THR A 26 -3.43 5.84 4.74
N VAL A 27 -2.85 5.98 3.54
CA VAL A 27 -3.35 6.86 2.48
C VAL A 27 -4.79 6.56 2.06
N PHE A 28 -5.24 5.29 2.20
CA PHE A 28 -6.60 4.87 1.87
C PHE A 28 -7.67 5.47 2.80
N TYR A 29 -7.26 5.95 3.98
CA TYR A 29 -8.15 6.58 4.95
C TYR A 29 -8.13 8.12 4.89
N VAL A 30 -7.38 8.70 3.94
CA VAL A 30 -7.44 10.14 3.67
C VAL A 30 -8.77 10.44 2.97
N LYS A 31 -9.43 11.52 3.37
CA LYS A 31 -10.73 11.93 2.79
C LYS A 31 -10.65 11.99 1.26
N GLY A 32 -11.55 11.26 0.58
CA GLY A 32 -11.63 11.21 -0.88
C GLY A 32 -10.58 10.30 -1.54
N LYS A 33 -10.07 9.30 -0.81
CA LYS A 33 -9.05 8.33 -1.25
C LYS A 33 -9.39 6.90 -0.87
N ASP A 34 -10.60 6.70 -0.37
CA ASP A 34 -11.21 5.43 -0.02
C ASP A 34 -11.34 4.49 -1.23
N HIS A 35 -11.43 5.03 -2.45
CA HIS A 35 -11.49 4.28 -3.70
C HIS A 35 -10.14 3.82 -4.27
N LEU A 36 -9.02 4.23 -3.67
CA LEU A 36 -7.69 3.92 -4.20
C LEU A 36 -7.38 2.41 -4.23
N PRO A 37 -7.71 1.60 -3.21
CA PRO A 37 -7.44 0.16 -3.24
C PRO A 37 -8.04 -0.53 -4.47
N GLU A 38 -9.30 -0.24 -4.77
CA GLU A 38 -10.05 -0.77 -5.91
C GLU A 38 -9.45 -0.29 -7.22
N PHE A 39 -9.15 1.02 -7.32
CA PHE A 39 -8.50 1.57 -8.50
C PHE A 39 -7.15 0.89 -8.80
N LEU A 40 -6.32 0.66 -7.77
CA LEU A 40 -5.02 -0.01 -7.94
C LEU A 40 -5.20 -1.47 -8.38
N ALA A 41 -6.18 -2.19 -7.82
CA ALA A 41 -6.51 -3.56 -8.20
C ALA A 41 -6.98 -3.62 -9.67
N ASP A 42 -7.90 -2.75 -10.07
CA ASP A 42 -8.45 -2.68 -11.44
C ASP A 42 -7.36 -2.39 -12.47
N GLN A 43 -6.36 -1.58 -12.12
CA GLN A 43 -5.22 -1.28 -12.97
C GLN A 43 -4.11 -2.33 -12.88
N GLY A 44 -4.24 -3.35 -12.03
CA GLY A 44 -3.19 -4.35 -11.79
C GLY A 44 -1.87 -3.70 -11.43
N VAL A 45 -1.92 -2.73 -10.51
CA VAL A 45 -0.73 -2.05 -9.98
C VAL A 45 -0.11 -2.93 -8.90
N GLU A 46 1.20 -3.09 -8.95
CA GLU A 46 1.95 -3.76 -7.89
C GLU A 46 2.15 -2.81 -6.71
N ILE A 47 1.79 -3.26 -5.51
CA ILE A 47 1.86 -2.43 -4.31
C ILE A 47 3.12 -2.76 -3.52
N ILE A 48 3.89 -1.72 -3.21
CA ILE A 48 5.04 -1.79 -2.29
C ILE A 48 4.67 -0.99 -1.03
N ALA A 49 4.13 -1.68 -0.03
CA ALA A 49 3.66 -1.06 1.19
C ALA A 49 4.76 -1.02 2.26
N SER A 50 5.01 0.17 2.83
CA SER A 50 5.92 0.31 3.97
C SER A 50 5.20 0.09 5.30
N LEU A 51 5.60 -0.96 6.02
CA LEU A 51 5.19 -1.22 7.40
C LEU A 51 6.45 -1.19 8.28
N PRO A 52 6.59 -0.22 9.20
CA PRO A 52 7.85 -0.05 9.94
C PRO A 52 8.21 -1.27 10.78
N CYS A 53 7.23 -1.84 11.46
CA CYS A 53 7.39 -3.02 12.29
C CYS A 53 6.05 -3.79 12.38
N TYR A 54 6.10 -5.08 12.73
CA TYR A 54 4.92 -5.89 13.01
C TYR A 54 4.35 -5.68 14.42
N GLN A 55 5.05 -4.93 15.27
CA GLN A 55 4.63 -4.60 16.64
C GLN A 55 3.88 -3.26 16.66
N GLU A 56 2.68 -3.26 17.24
CA GLU A 56 1.80 -2.10 17.36
C GLU A 56 2.49 -0.92 18.06
N ASP A 57 3.08 -1.16 19.24
CA ASP A 57 3.76 -0.11 20.02
C ASP A 57 4.85 0.62 19.21
N ASN A 58 5.62 -0.11 18.40
CA ASN A 58 6.68 0.47 17.57
C ASN A 58 6.10 1.35 16.45
N VAL A 59 5.06 0.85 15.78
CA VAL A 59 4.42 1.58 14.67
C VAL A 59 3.71 2.82 15.17
N ASP A 60 2.98 2.69 16.27
CA ASP A 60 2.24 3.80 16.86
C ASP A 60 3.20 4.85 17.47
N THR A 61 4.33 4.44 18.04
CA THR A 61 5.39 5.36 18.49
C THR A 61 6.00 6.14 17.33
N GLN A 62 6.24 5.50 16.17
CA GLN A 62 6.88 6.15 15.03
C GLN A 62 5.93 6.99 14.17
N ARG A 63 4.71 6.51 13.96
CA ARG A 63 3.76 7.05 12.97
C ARG A 63 2.52 7.67 13.59
N GLY A 64 2.34 7.54 14.89
CA GLY A 64 1.20 8.06 15.64
C GLY A 64 0.17 6.99 15.97
N LYS A 65 -0.60 7.25 17.03
CA LYS A 65 -1.58 6.32 17.59
C LYS A 65 -2.60 5.83 16.56
N GLY A 66 -2.88 4.53 16.56
CA GLY A 66 -3.85 3.87 15.68
C GLY A 66 -3.40 3.77 14.23
N VAL A 67 -2.12 3.99 13.92
CA VAL A 67 -1.60 3.76 12.56
C VAL A 67 -1.42 2.27 12.31
N PHE A 68 -1.02 1.50 13.32
CA PHE A 68 -0.91 0.05 13.19
C PHE A 68 -2.23 -0.59 12.78
N GLY A 69 -3.30 -0.34 13.54
CA GLY A 69 -4.63 -0.89 13.24
C GLY A 69 -5.14 -0.52 11.85
N ARG A 70 -4.97 0.75 11.42
CA ARG A 70 -5.30 1.19 10.06
C ARG A 70 -4.46 0.48 8.99
N SER A 71 -3.19 0.21 9.28
CA SER A 71 -2.31 -0.51 8.35
C SER A 71 -2.76 -1.97 8.19
N ILE A 72 -3.14 -2.64 9.28
CA ILE A 72 -3.68 -4.01 9.23
C ILE A 72 -5.02 -4.05 8.48
N ALA A 73 -5.93 -3.12 8.75
CA ALA A 73 -7.20 -3.03 8.04
C ALA A 73 -7.01 -2.80 6.53
N ALA A 74 -6.04 -1.96 6.14
CA ALA A 74 -5.68 -1.76 4.74
C ALA A 74 -5.13 -3.04 4.09
N LEU A 75 -4.27 -3.80 4.79
CA LEU A 75 -3.76 -5.08 4.30
C LEU A 75 -4.86 -6.12 4.10
N GLN A 76 -5.80 -6.19 5.04
CA GLN A 76 -6.98 -7.07 4.92
C GLN A 76 -7.84 -6.68 3.72
N HIS A 77 -8.06 -5.38 3.51
CA HIS A 77 -8.81 -4.89 2.36
C HIS A 77 -8.12 -5.25 1.03
N LEU A 78 -6.81 -4.99 0.92
CA LEU A 78 -6.03 -5.37 -0.27
C LEU A 78 -6.10 -6.88 -0.52
N ASN A 79 -5.98 -7.70 0.53
CA ASN A 79 -6.10 -9.15 0.39
C ASN A 79 -7.49 -9.58 -0.08
N ALA A 80 -8.56 -8.93 0.40
CA ALA A 80 -9.92 -9.18 -0.07
C ALA A 80 -10.03 -8.94 -1.59
N LEU A 81 -9.42 -7.87 -2.10
CA LEU A 81 -9.35 -7.53 -3.53
C LEU A 81 -8.47 -8.48 -4.36
N GLY A 82 -7.65 -9.32 -3.71
CA GLY A 82 -6.86 -10.35 -4.38
C GLY A 82 -5.35 -10.21 -4.18
N TYR A 83 -4.87 -9.10 -3.63
CA TYR A 83 -3.45 -8.89 -3.41
C TYR A 83 -2.83 -9.98 -2.53
N GLY A 84 -1.71 -10.54 -3.01
CA GLY A 84 -0.98 -11.62 -2.33
C GLY A 84 -1.67 -12.98 -2.38
N LYS A 85 -2.81 -13.12 -3.09
CA LYS A 85 -3.43 -14.43 -3.33
C LYS A 85 -2.78 -15.11 -4.55
N PRO A 86 -2.37 -16.39 -4.44
CA PRO A 86 -1.84 -17.15 -5.57
C PRO A 86 -2.80 -17.13 -6.77
N GLY A 87 -2.26 -16.91 -7.97
CA GLY A 87 -3.05 -16.90 -9.22
C GLY A 87 -3.87 -15.63 -9.49
N SER A 88 -3.92 -14.66 -8.57
CA SER A 88 -4.64 -13.39 -8.79
C SER A 88 -3.95 -12.43 -9.77
N GLY A 89 -2.62 -12.52 -9.90
CA GLY A 89 -1.81 -11.53 -10.61
C GLY A 89 -1.60 -10.21 -9.85
N LEU A 90 -2.20 -10.04 -8.66
CA LEU A 90 -2.07 -8.84 -7.83
C LEU A 90 -0.96 -9.01 -6.79
N VAL A 91 0.16 -8.31 -7.01
CA VAL A 91 1.37 -8.42 -6.21
C VAL A 91 1.39 -7.38 -5.08
N LEU A 92 1.66 -7.84 -3.86
CA LEU A 92 1.83 -7.01 -2.67
C LEU A 92 3.16 -7.34 -2.00
N ASN A 93 4.05 -6.35 -1.98
CA ASN A 93 5.33 -6.43 -1.28
C ASN A 93 5.27 -5.60 0.00
N LEU A 94 5.70 -6.19 1.11
CA LEU A 94 5.81 -5.50 2.39
C LEU A 94 7.27 -5.17 2.67
N VAL A 95 7.55 -3.87 2.83
CA VAL A 95 8.90 -3.39 3.15
C VAL A 95 8.98 -3.13 4.65
N TYR A 96 9.82 -3.92 5.31
CA TYR A 96 10.17 -3.76 6.72
C TYR A 96 11.13 -2.57 6.89
N ASN A 97 10.78 -1.63 7.79
CA ASN A 97 11.59 -0.43 8.04
C ASN A 97 11.71 -0.16 9.55
N PRO A 98 12.60 -0.87 10.26
CA PRO A 98 12.70 -0.81 11.72
C PRO A 98 13.17 0.57 12.21
N LEU A 99 12.80 0.89 13.45
CA LEU A 99 13.34 2.05 14.16
C LEU A 99 14.79 1.81 14.60
N GLY A 100 15.62 2.85 14.41
CA GLY A 100 17.02 2.88 14.86
C GLY A 100 18.02 2.21 13.91
N PRO A 101 19.33 2.41 14.12
CA PRO A 101 20.35 1.74 13.31
C PRO A 101 20.30 0.23 13.59
N LYS A 102 19.77 -0.54 12.64
CA LYS A 102 19.97 -1.99 12.57
C LYS A 102 20.76 -2.29 11.30
N LEU A 103 22.05 -2.53 11.47
CA LEU A 103 22.84 -3.26 10.49
C LEU A 103 22.51 -4.75 10.64
N PRO A 104 22.48 -5.53 9.55
CA PRO A 104 22.23 -6.98 9.59
C PRO A 104 23.27 -7.72 10.42
#